data_AF-A0AAE3M866-F1
#
_entry.id   AF-A0AAE3M866-F1
#
_cell.length_a   1.000
_cell.length_b   1.000
_cell.length_c   1.000
_cell.angle_alpha   90.00
_cell.angle_beta   90.00
_cell.angle_gamma   90.00
#
_symmetry.space_group_name_H-M   'P 1'
#
loop_
_entity.id
_entity.type
_entity.pdbx_description
1 polymer ?
#
loop_
_entity_poly.entity_id
_entity_poly.type
_entity_poly.pdbx_seq_one_letter_code
_entity_poly.pdbx_strand_id
1 'polypeptide(L)'
;MKLKVLVITFFSAFLINGFILGQSNAKGGDFYYKVGTYDRALRGYKRELRNSKNKTELYKKIVECYIKSNVDKNDAFNYIDKLLEEERNAENVFKHGQILFYTMKFDLAASEFEWVKLHEEKESKLYKESNLYLNWILNANAFVNKPIDIEFINLGKDINTSKSELNAFVSVKDDILLFSSNKRYLSDIGINYYNVCKAERGNNTWQKSKTLGRNINSQYDEIVAGCSPEGNPLFVFHNRKGNEKIGYSVLNDQNKYSDLEEFTYPIDQKGGEFGTWLSQSTDTLIFVSDNSEGNTDIFYSIKLPDGNFGVPRPIPGEVNSKYDENFPVLVDNGKRLYFSSNNEYSMGGYDLFYSDWNEETKSWGKPVNLGYPLNDVYDNYTISMPQNKRYAYVSAVRPEGYGERDIYKVLFKTQSPDHLILRCSTFFETDTGVIVPKIIMRAELKDLKSNEIIGRYKLSTDSAKFVLAVEPGKYTIAFLSDGKEIYKTDLVIPEMTYSTEPVNREFIIPKKEKNE
;
A
#
# COMPACT_ATOMS: atom_id res chain seq x y z
N MET A 1 1.37 8.83 30.19
CA MET A 1 0.08 9.10 29.54
C MET A 1 0.37 9.41 28.08
N LYS A 2 0.48 8.36 27.27
CA LYS A 2 1.09 8.41 25.93
C LYS A 2 0.01 8.80 24.92
N LEU A 3 0.37 9.71 24.01
CA LEU A 3 -0.48 10.15 22.92
C LEU A 3 -0.63 8.96 21.96
N LYS A 4 -1.80 8.32 21.95
CA LYS A 4 -2.18 7.46 20.84
C LYS A 4 -2.21 8.37 19.61
N VAL A 5 -1.29 8.19 18.66
CA VAL A 5 -1.58 8.50 17.26
C VAL A 5 -2.52 7.40 16.80
N LEU A 6 -3.73 7.40 17.35
CA LEU A 6 -4.88 6.90 16.62
C LEU A 6 -4.96 7.83 15.41
N VAL A 7 -5.16 7.27 14.23
CA VAL A 7 -6.00 7.96 13.24
C VAL A 7 -7.36 8.11 13.91
N ILE A 8 -7.53 9.13 14.76
CA ILE A 8 -8.79 9.37 15.46
C ILE A 8 -9.72 9.98 14.42
N THR A 9 -10.46 9.14 13.72
CA THR A 9 -11.74 9.54 13.16
C THR A 9 -12.70 9.68 14.35
N PHE A 10 -12.73 10.86 14.97
CA PHE A 10 -13.58 11.14 16.14
C PHE A 10 -15.06 10.98 15.75
N PHE A 11 -15.67 9.83 16.05
CA PHE A 11 -17.12 9.69 16.09
C PHE A 11 -17.61 9.83 17.53
N SER A 12 -17.94 11.07 17.90
CA SER A 12 -18.85 11.28 19.02
C SER A 12 -20.27 11.03 18.52
N ALA A 13 -20.92 10.00 19.07
CA ALA A 13 -22.36 9.78 18.91
C ALA A 13 -23.10 10.99 19.48
N PHE A 14 -23.53 11.93 18.63
CA PHE A 14 -24.39 13.03 19.05
C PHE A 14 -25.85 12.63 18.93
N LEU A 15 -26.51 12.56 20.09
CA LEU A 15 -27.96 12.75 20.21
C LEU A 15 -28.30 14.15 19.71
N ILE A 16 -29.05 14.22 18.61
CA ILE A 16 -29.50 15.48 18.00
C ILE A 16 -30.66 16.03 18.86
N ASN A 17 -30.39 17.07 19.65
CA ASN A 17 -31.44 18.01 20.02
C ASN A 17 -31.52 19.08 18.93
N GLY A 18 -32.69 19.15 18.31
CA GLY A 18 -32.94 19.93 17.11
C GLY A 18 -32.67 21.43 17.28
N PHE A 19 -32.02 22.00 16.28
CA PHE A 19 -32.14 23.42 15.97
C PHE A 19 -32.64 23.58 14.53
N ILE A 20 -33.55 24.54 14.42
CA ILE A 20 -34.47 24.84 13.33
C ILE A 20 -33.73 25.35 12.07
N LEU A 21 -34.31 25.04 10.92
CA LEU A 21 -33.92 25.43 9.56
C LEU A 21 -33.65 26.95 9.38
N GLY A 22 -32.58 27.28 8.67
CA GLY A 22 -32.33 28.61 8.13
C GLY A 22 -31.11 28.69 7.20
N GLN A 23 -31.36 28.89 5.90
CA GLN A 23 -30.43 29.22 4.79
C GLN A 23 -29.32 28.20 4.48
N SER A 24 -29.02 28.04 3.18
CA SER A 24 -27.89 27.23 2.68
C SER A 24 -26.55 27.88 3.06
N ASN A 25 -26.18 27.80 4.34
CA ASN A 25 -24.88 28.26 4.81
C ASN A 25 -23.83 27.25 4.35
N ALA A 26 -22.97 27.67 3.43
CA ALA A 26 -21.74 26.94 3.15
C ALA A 26 -21.00 26.70 4.47
N LYS A 27 -20.82 25.42 4.83
CA LYS A 27 -20.12 25.01 6.05
C LYS A 27 -18.74 25.70 6.15
N GLY A 28 -18.47 26.33 7.30
CA GLY A 28 -17.22 27.06 7.57
C GLY A 28 -16.03 26.14 7.84
N GLY A 29 -14.83 26.72 8.02
CA GLY A 29 -13.61 25.95 8.31
C GLY A 29 -13.73 25.11 9.58
N ASP A 30 -14.24 25.70 10.66
CA ASP A 30 -14.43 25.03 11.97
C ASP A 30 -15.34 23.80 11.90
N PHE A 31 -16.36 23.82 11.03
CA PHE A 31 -17.21 22.65 10.81
C PHE A 31 -16.40 21.46 10.32
N TYR A 32 -15.60 21.65 9.26
CA TYR A 32 -14.81 20.59 8.66
C TYR A 32 -13.63 20.17 9.55
N TYR A 33 -13.05 21.12 10.27
CA TYR A 33 -11.98 20.84 11.23
C TYR A 33 -12.47 19.88 12.33
N LYS A 34 -13.66 20.14 12.90
CA LYS A 34 -14.24 19.32 13.97
C LYS A 34 -14.47 17.87 13.53
N VAL A 35 -14.75 17.63 12.25
CA VAL A 35 -14.99 16.29 11.70
C VAL A 35 -13.76 15.71 10.98
N GLY A 36 -12.56 16.25 11.26
CA GLY A 36 -11.29 15.71 10.76
C GLY A 36 -11.04 15.90 9.26
N THR A 37 -11.87 16.69 8.58
CA THR A 37 -11.76 16.92 7.13
C THR A 37 -10.88 18.15 6.87
N TYR A 38 -9.58 18.00 7.15
CA TYR A 38 -8.63 19.11 7.21
C TYR A 38 -8.37 19.80 5.86
N ASP A 39 -8.51 19.10 4.72
CA ASP A 39 -8.39 19.70 3.39
C ASP A 39 -9.49 20.75 3.12
N ARG A 40 -10.72 20.47 3.57
CA ARG A 40 -11.86 21.39 3.46
C ARG A 40 -11.78 22.49 4.52
N ALA A 41 -11.35 22.14 5.73
CA ALA A 41 -11.10 23.11 6.79
C ALA A 41 -10.08 24.17 6.35
N LEU A 42 -8.96 23.73 5.77
CA LEU A 42 -7.91 24.57 5.23
C LEU A 42 -8.45 25.57 4.18
N ARG A 43 -9.25 25.08 3.23
CA ARG A 43 -9.91 25.94 2.23
C ARG A 43 -10.85 26.96 2.88
N GLY A 44 -11.61 26.55 3.89
CA GLY A 44 -12.48 27.42 4.67
C GLY A 44 -11.71 28.54 5.36
N TYR A 45 -10.66 28.21 6.10
CA TYR A 45 -9.84 29.19 6.83
C TYR A 45 -9.06 30.12 5.91
N LYS A 46 -8.52 29.63 4.80
CA LYS A 46 -7.87 30.49 3.79
C LYS A 46 -8.83 31.52 3.19
N ARG A 47 -10.12 31.18 3.01
CA ARG A 47 -11.15 32.12 2.55
C ARG A 47 -11.46 33.16 3.62
N GLU A 48 -11.62 32.73 4.88
CA GLU A 48 -11.89 33.61 6.01
C GLU A 48 -10.75 34.62 6.25
N LEU A 49 -9.50 34.17 6.12
CA LEU A 49 -8.31 34.98 6.31
C LEU A 49 -8.26 36.24 5.42
N ARG A 50 -8.87 36.20 4.22
CA ARG A 50 -8.86 37.33 3.27
C ARG A 50 -9.47 38.60 3.86
N ASN A 51 -10.46 38.45 4.74
CA ASN A 51 -11.22 39.57 5.31
C ASN A 51 -11.09 39.68 6.84
N SER A 52 -10.24 38.85 7.46
CA SER A 52 -10.13 38.78 8.93
C SER A 52 -9.24 39.87 9.51
N LYS A 53 -9.70 40.46 10.63
CA LYS A 53 -8.89 41.33 11.50
C LYS A 53 -8.04 40.52 12.48
N ASN A 54 -8.45 39.30 12.85
CA ASN A 54 -7.70 38.41 13.73
C ASN A 54 -7.02 37.32 12.89
N LYS A 55 -5.81 37.62 12.41
CA LYS A 55 -5.06 36.76 11.49
C LYS A 55 -4.28 35.65 12.23
N THR A 56 -3.75 35.95 13.42
CA THR A 56 -2.96 35.01 14.23
C THR A 56 -3.69 33.70 14.51
N GLU A 57 -4.95 33.76 14.96
CA GLU A 57 -5.72 32.55 15.27
C GLU A 57 -6.00 31.72 14.01
N LEU A 58 -6.27 32.38 12.88
CA LEU A 58 -6.44 31.69 11.61
C LEU A 58 -5.14 31.06 11.10
N TYR A 59 -3.99 31.70 11.33
CA TYR A 59 -2.68 31.10 11.02
C TYR A 59 -2.46 29.81 11.79
N LYS A 60 -2.78 29.77 13.10
CA LYS A 60 -2.68 28.55 13.92
C LYS A 60 -3.52 27.41 13.34
N LYS A 61 -4.79 27.68 13.03
CA LYS A 61 -5.72 26.70 12.44
C LYS A 61 -5.27 26.23 11.05
N ILE A 62 -4.76 27.13 10.22
CA ILE A 62 -4.23 26.82 8.88
C ILE A 62 -3.00 25.91 8.98
N VAL A 63 -2.02 26.27 9.81
CA VAL A 63 -0.80 25.49 10.05
C VAL A 63 -1.16 24.08 10.53
N GLU A 64 -2.10 23.97 11.45
CA GLU A 64 -2.53 22.67 11.96
C GLU A 64 -3.22 21.82 10.88
N CYS A 65 -4.03 22.43 10.01
CA CYS A 65 -4.61 21.70 8.87
C CYS A 65 -3.53 21.20 7.90
N TYR A 66 -2.46 21.98 7.67
CA TYR A 66 -1.32 21.55 6.87
C TYR A 66 -0.62 20.34 7.48
N ILE A 67 -0.36 20.37 8.78
CA ILE A 67 0.30 19.28 9.51
C ILE A 67 -0.56 18.01 9.48
N LYS A 68 -1.88 18.13 9.68
CA LYS A 68 -2.82 17.00 9.80
C LYS A 68 -3.39 16.45 8.48
N SER A 69 -2.97 16.98 7.34
CA SER A 69 -3.44 16.50 6.02
C SER A 69 -2.29 16.14 5.10
N ASN A 70 -2.62 15.49 3.98
CA ASN A 70 -1.65 15.09 2.97
C ASN A 70 -1.40 16.17 1.90
N VAL A 71 -1.87 17.41 2.14
CA VAL A 71 -1.56 18.53 1.25
C VAL A 71 -0.07 18.88 1.34
N ASP A 72 0.44 19.57 0.32
CA ASP A 72 1.83 20.04 0.31
C ASP A 72 2.09 20.98 1.49
N LYS A 73 2.99 20.55 2.38
CA LYS A 73 3.33 21.24 3.61
C LYS A 73 4.27 22.43 3.39
N ASN A 74 4.88 22.57 2.21
CA ASN A 74 5.70 23.75 1.91
C ASN A 74 4.89 25.05 2.00
N ASP A 75 3.61 25.03 1.63
CA ASP A 75 2.76 26.21 1.74
C ASP A 75 2.55 26.69 3.18
N ALA A 76 2.78 25.82 4.17
CA ALA A 76 2.58 26.14 5.58
C ALA A 76 3.57 27.21 6.08
N PHE A 77 4.77 27.32 5.48
CA PHE A 77 5.78 28.35 5.79
C PHE A 77 5.21 29.78 5.72
N ASN A 78 4.30 30.05 4.77
CA ASN A 78 3.62 31.35 4.62
C ASN A 78 2.79 31.81 5.85
N TYR A 79 2.53 30.88 6.78
CA TYR A 79 1.70 31.05 7.96
C TYR A 79 2.48 30.80 9.25
N ILE A 80 3.30 29.74 9.32
CA ILE A 80 4.10 29.46 10.53
C ILE A 80 5.19 30.50 10.76
N ASP A 81 5.80 31.04 9.70
CA ASP A 81 6.85 32.07 9.84
C ASP A 81 6.28 33.34 10.48
N LYS A 82 5.05 33.73 10.12
CA LYS A 82 4.34 34.86 10.74
C LYS A 82 4.02 34.62 12.21
N LEU A 83 3.66 33.39 12.56
CA LEU A 83 3.43 33.03 13.97
C LEU A 83 4.73 33.11 14.78
N LEU A 84 5.88 32.74 14.20
CA LEU A 84 7.18 32.85 14.84
C LEU A 84 7.66 34.31 14.96
N GLU A 85 7.37 35.15 13.96
CA GLU A 85 7.64 36.59 14.00
C GLU A 85 6.81 37.30 15.09
N GLU A 86 5.54 36.93 15.24
CA GLU A 86 4.66 37.46 16.28
C GLU A 86 5.05 36.92 17.68
N GLU A 87 5.28 35.62 17.80
CA GLU A 87 5.60 34.96 19.06
C GLU A 87 6.38 33.65 18.87
N ARG A 88 7.67 33.67 19.21
CA ARG A 88 8.53 32.47 19.23
C ARG A 88 8.40 31.73 20.57
N ASN A 89 7.35 30.92 20.71
CA ASN A 89 7.13 30.01 21.84
C ASN A 89 7.30 28.53 21.45
N ALA A 90 7.39 27.64 22.44
CA ALA A 90 7.61 26.20 22.23
C ALA A 90 6.60 25.55 21.27
N GLU A 91 5.32 25.91 21.35
CA GLU A 91 4.26 25.37 20.48
C GLU A 91 4.45 25.76 19.00
N ASN A 92 4.74 27.03 18.72
CA ASN A 92 4.97 27.51 17.35
C ASN A 92 6.28 26.93 16.79
N VAL A 93 7.33 26.87 17.61
CA VAL A 93 8.61 26.29 17.20
C VAL A 93 8.49 24.80 16.91
N PHE A 94 7.76 24.07 17.74
CA PHE A 94 7.47 22.66 17.53
C PHE A 94 6.74 22.43 16.20
N LYS A 95 5.68 23.20 15.91
CA LYS A 95 4.96 23.12 14.63
C LYS A 95 5.85 23.46 13.44
N HIS A 96 6.75 24.43 13.57
CA HIS A 96 7.74 24.73 12.54
C HIS A 96 8.68 23.54 12.31
N GLY A 97 9.18 22.92 13.38
CA GLY A 97 9.96 21.68 13.33
C GLY A 97 9.23 20.55 12.61
N GLN A 98 7.93 20.35 12.86
CA GLN A 98 7.11 19.36 12.16
C GLN A 98 7.03 19.63 10.65
N ILE A 99 6.80 20.88 10.25
CA ILE A 99 6.75 21.26 8.83
C ILE A 99 8.10 21.04 8.16
N LEU A 100 9.21 21.43 8.81
CA LEU A 100 10.57 21.18 8.33
C LEU A 100 10.83 19.68 8.17
N PHE A 101 10.42 18.85 9.14
CA PHE A 101 10.55 17.40 9.08
C PHE A 101 9.80 16.80 7.89
N TYR A 102 8.52 17.13 7.72
CA TYR A 102 7.73 16.59 6.60
C TYR A 102 8.15 17.12 5.23
N THR A 103 8.88 18.25 5.19
CA THR A 103 9.51 18.79 3.98
C THR A 103 10.97 18.34 3.84
N MET A 104 11.39 17.35 4.63
CA MET A 104 12.71 16.71 4.62
C MET A 104 13.89 17.66 4.86
N LYS A 105 13.66 18.79 5.51
CA LYS A 105 14.69 19.76 5.94
C LYS A 105 15.24 19.37 7.31
N PHE A 106 15.86 18.19 7.38
CA PHE A 106 16.16 17.48 8.63
C PHE A 106 17.07 18.26 9.60
N ASP A 107 18.12 18.91 9.12
CA ASP A 107 19.04 19.67 9.98
C ASP A 107 18.34 20.87 10.65
N LEU A 108 17.47 21.55 9.91
CA LEU A 108 16.65 22.64 10.43
C LEU A 108 15.60 22.12 11.39
N ALA A 109 14.93 21.01 11.06
CA ALA A 109 13.95 20.38 11.93
C ALA A 109 14.57 19.98 13.27
N ALA A 110 15.75 19.35 13.24
CA ALA A 110 16.49 18.97 14.44
C ALA A 110 16.83 20.18 15.31
N SER A 111 17.25 21.28 14.69
CA SER A 111 17.53 22.53 15.40
C SER A 111 16.31 23.06 16.15
N GLU A 112 15.12 23.00 15.54
CA GLU A 112 13.88 23.43 16.19
C GLU A 112 13.45 22.50 17.32
N PHE A 113 13.55 21.18 17.14
CA PHE A 113 13.19 20.24 18.21
C PHE A 113 14.16 20.29 19.40
N GLU A 114 15.46 20.51 19.17
CA GLU A 114 16.41 20.78 20.25
C GLU A 114 16.12 22.10 20.95
N TRP A 115 15.75 23.15 20.20
CA TRP A 115 15.32 24.41 20.81
C TRP A 115 14.11 24.19 21.73
N VAL A 116 13.10 23.44 21.30
CA VAL A 116 11.93 23.11 22.15
C VAL A 116 12.36 22.38 23.41
N LYS A 117 13.27 21.40 23.32
CA LYS A 117 13.76 20.65 24.49
C LYS A 117 14.50 21.52 25.51
N LEU A 118 15.16 22.61 25.07
CA LEU A 118 15.83 23.55 25.96
C LEU A 118 14.85 24.50 26.68
N HIS A 119 13.61 24.63 26.17
CA HIS A 119 12.61 25.58 26.67
C HIS A 119 11.40 24.90 27.32
N GLU A 120 11.40 23.57 27.44
CA GLU A 120 10.31 22.76 27.99
C GLU A 120 10.83 21.81 29.08
N GLU A 121 9.99 21.52 30.07
CA GLU A 121 10.30 20.51 31.09
C GLU A 121 10.34 19.10 30.48
N LYS A 122 11.18 18.21 31.03
CA LYS A 122 11.35 16.85 30.50
C LYS A 122 10.06 16.03 30.48
N GLU A 123 9.18 16.33 31.41
CA GLU A 123 7.89 15.68 31.60
C GLU A 123 6.83 16.20 30.63
N SER A 124 7.05 17.37 30.00
CA SER A 124 6.11 18.00 29.07
C SER A 124 5.89 17.16 27.82
N LYS A 125 4.70 17.32 27.22
CA LYS A 125 4.33 16.63 25.99
C LYS A 125 5.26 17.03 24.84
N LEU A 126 5.52 18.33 24.69
CA LEU A 126 6.37 18.87 23.63
C LEU A 126 7.81 18.36 23.74
N TYR A 127 8.37 18.28 24.94
CA TYR A 127 9.72 17.71 25.14
C TYR A 127 9.81 16.26 24.67
N LYS A 128 8.83 15.43 25.06
CA LYS A 128 8.79 14.00 24.69
C LYS A 128 8.61 13.79 23.20
N GLU A 129 7.72 14.57 22.57
CA GLU A 129 7.51 14.51 21.12
C GLU A 129 8.71 15.04 20.35
N SER A 130 9.38 16.10 20.81
CA SER A 130 10.64 16.56 20.21
C SER A 130 11.73 15.48 20.23
N ASN A 131 11.86 14.71 21.32
CA ASN A 131 12.79 13.57 21.35
C ASN A 131 12.41 12.48 20.34
N LEU A 132 11.12 12.21 20.17
CA LEU A 132 10.64 11.25 19.16
C LEU A 132 11.01 11.73 17.75
N TYR A 133 10.75 13.00 17.42
CA TYR A 133 11.11 13.56 16.13
C TYR A 133 12.63 13.58 15.90
N LEU A 134 13.44 13.87 16.91
CA LEU A 134 14.91 13.80 16.78
C LEU A 134 15.40 12.39 16.48
N ASN A 135 14.78 11.37 17.09
CA ASN A 135 15.07 9.98 16.78
C ASN A 135 14.66 9.61 15.35
N TRP A 136 13.46 10.02 14.91
CA TRP A 136 13.03 9.86 13.52
C TRP A 136 13.96 10.55 12.53
N ILE A 137 14.40 11.78 12.82
CA ILE A 137 15.35 12.52 11.99
C ILE A 137 16.69 11.77 11.85
N LEU A 138 17.20 11.19 12.95
CA LEU A 138 18.42 10.39 12.92
C LEU A 138 18.28 9.18 11.98
N ASN A 139 17.18 8.45 12.08
CA ASN A 139 16.88 7.30 11.21
C ASN A 139 16.65 7.75 9.75
N ALA A 140 15.87 8.81 9.53
CA ALA A 140 15.57 9.36 8.22
C ALA A 140 16.84 9.81 7.49
N ASN A 141 17.76 10.50 8.18
CA ASN A 141 19.06 10.85 7.63
C ASN A 141 19.87 9.62 7.20
N ALA A 142 19.84 8.53 7.98
CA ALA A 142 20.53 7.30 7.61
C ALA A 142 19.92 6.64 6.36
N PHE A 143 18.59 6.56 6.26
CA PHE A 143 17.91 5.92 5.14
C PHE A 143 17.94 6.76 3.85
N VAL A 144 17.73 8.07 3.95
CA VAL A 144 17.74 8.97 2.78
C VAL A 144 19.13 9.06 2.14
N ASN A 145 20.19 8.97 2.94
CA ASN A 145 21.57 8.93 2.41
C ASN A 145 21.93 7.57 1.77
N LYS A 146 21.14 6.52 1.99
CA LYS A 146 21.34 5.19 1.41
C LYS A 146 19.99 4.61 0.92
N PRO A 147 19.39 5.23 -0.11
CA PRO A 147 18.09 4.80 -0.58
C PRO A 147 18.15 3.39 -1.17
N ILE A 148 17.06 2.64 -1.00
CA ILE A 148 16.86 1.39 -1.73
C ILE A 148 16.49 1.69 -3.18
N ASP A 149 16.99 0.85 -4.10
CA ASP A 149 16.76 1.03 -5.54
C ASP A 149 15.41 0.43 -5.95
N ILE A 150 14.39 1.29 -5.94
CA ILE A 150 13.01 0.96 -6.28
C ILE A 150 12.38 1.98 -7.22
N GLU A 151 11.28 1.59 -7.86
CA GLU A 151 10.49 2.46 -8.71
C GLU A 151 9.01 2.38 -8.34
N PHE A 152 8.39 3.54 -8.13
CA PHE A 152 6.96 3.66 -7.90
C PHE A 152 6.24 3.82 -9.23
N ILE A 153 5.28 2.94 -9.49
CA ILE A 153 4.43 2.94 -10.68
C ILE A 153 2.99 3.13 -10.18
N ASN A 154 2.44 4.33 -10.40
CA ASN A 154 1.05 4.63 -10.04
C ASN A 154 0.09 3.73 -10.85
N LEU A 155 -0.93 3.16 -10.20
CA LEU A 155 -1.87 2.25 -10.88
C LEU A 155 -2.91 2.93 -11.76
N GLY A 156 -2.89 4.26 -11.85
CA GLY A 156 -3.73 5.03 -12.75
C GLY A 156 -5.16 5.24 -12.26
N LYS A 157 -5.89 6.08 -12.99
CA LYS A 157 -7.27 6.53 -12.67
C LYS A 157 -8.34 5.44 -12.59
N ASP A 158 -8.04 4.22 -13.05
CA ASP A 158 -8.96 3.08 -12.96
C ASP A 158 -8.93 2.46 -11.55
N ILE A 159 -7.85 2.66 -10.81
CA ILE A 159 -7.68 2.26 -9.41
C ILE A 159 -7.78 3.48 -8.49
N ASN A 160 -6.97 4.51 -8.76
CA ASN A 160 -6.82 5.69 -7.93
C ASN A 160 -7.83 6.78 -8.31
N THR A 161 -8.25 7.57 -7.33
CA THR A 161 -9.20 8.68 -7.47
C THR A 161 -8.61 9.97 -6.92
N SER A 162 -9.38 11.07 -6.88
CA SER A 162 -8.93 12.31 -6.24
C SER A 162 -9.01 12.27 -4.70
N LYS A 163 -9.11 11.06 -4.14
CA LYS A 163 -9.38 10.76 -2.74
C LYS A 163 -8.33 9.76 -2.23
N SER A 164 -8.51 9.19 -1.05
CA SER A 164 -7.55 8.26 -0.47
C SER A 164 -7.89 6.83 -0.86
N GLU A 165 -6.94 6.16 -1.50
CA GLU A 165 -6.92 4.72 -1.70
C GLU A 165 -5.84 4.08 -0.81
N LEU A 166 -6.25 3.18 0.09
CA LEU A 166 -5.39 2.62 1.14
C LEU A 166 -5.63 1.14 1.42
N ASN A 167 -4.68 0.53 2.13
CA ASN A 167 -4.65 -0.88 2.49
C ASN A 167 -4.80 -1.79 1.27
N ALA A 168 -3.83 -1.69 0.35
CA ALA A 168 -3.81 -2.44 -0.90
C ALA A 168 -3.28 -3.86 -0.69
N PHE A 169 -4.15 -4.85 -0.83
CA PHE A 169 -3.81 -6.27 -0.75
C PHE A 169 -4.04 -6.94 -2.10
N VAL A 170 -2.99 -7.58 -2.61
CA VAL A 170 -2.99 -8.26 -3.89
C VAL A 170 -2.98 -9.77 -3.68
N SER A 171 -3.69 -10.52 -4.53
CA SER A 171 -3.58 -11.97 -4.55
C SER A 171 -2.17 -12.40 -4.96
N VAL A 172 -1.74 -13.60 -4.55
CA VAL A 172 -0.43 -14.16 -4.93
C VAL A 172 -0.28 -14.37 -6.44
N LYS A 173 -1.41 -14.56 -7.14
CA LYS A 173 -1.53 -14.64 -8.60
C LYS A 173 -1.52 -13.28 -9.30
N ASP A 174 -1.61 -12.20 -8.54
CA ASP A 174 -1.61 -10.83 -9.04
C ASP A 174 -2.75 -10.54 -10.04
N ASP A 175 -3.92 -11.14 -9.78
CA ASP A 175 -5.14 -11.03 -10.59
C ASP A 175 -6.28 -10.28 -9.88
N ILE A 176 -6.21 -10.18 -8.55
CA ILE A 176 -7.18 -9.49 -7.70
C ILE A 176 -6.45 -8.48 -6.82
N LEU A 177 -6.97 -7.25 -6.77
CA LEU A 177 -6.54 -6.21 -5.82
C LEU A 177 -7.74 -5.79 -4.97
N LEU A 178 -7.58 -5.88 -3.65
CA LEU A 178 -8.53 -5.43 -2.64
C LEU A 178 -7.94 -4.19 -1.96
N PHE A 179 -8.74 -3.15 -1.81
CA PHE A 179 -8.30 -1.90 -1.19
C PHE A 179 -9.49 -1.11 -0.66
N SER A 180 -9.23 -0.02 0.06
CA SER A 180 -10.27 0.85 0.62
C SER A 180 -10.19 2.21 -0.05
N SER A 181 -11.34 2.80 -0.42
CA SER A 181 -11.40 4.14 -0.99
C SER A 181 -12.39 5.01 -0.23
N ASN A 182 -11.98 6.21 0.18
CA ASN A 182 -12.89 7.19 0.81
C ASN A 182 -13.60 8.11 -0.21
N LYS A 183 -13.73 7.70 -1.48
CA LYS A 183 -14.37 8.52 -2.53
C LYS A 183 -15.83 8.92 -2.24
N ARG A 184 -16.53 8.19 -1.37
CA ARG A 184 -17.93 8.47 -1.02
C ARG A 184 -18.01 9.60 0.00
N TYR A 185 -18.72 10.68 -0.34
CA TYR A 185 -18.91 11.84 0.52
C TYR A 185 -20.35 11.94 1.04
N LEU A 186 -20.53 12.20 2.34
CA LEU A 186 -21.82 12.56 2.93
C LEU A 186 -21.86 14.06 3.23
N SER A 187 -22.67 14.79 2.45
CA SER A 187 -22.79 16.25 2.57
C SER A 187 -23.26 16.72 3.93
N ASP A 188 -24.16 15.98 4.57
CA ASP A 188 -24.89 16.43 5.76
C ASP A 188 -24.01 16.51 7.00
N ILE A 189 -23.03 15.61 7.10
CA ILE A 189 -22.03 15.56 8.16
C ILE A 189 -20.62 15.95 7.67
N GLY A 190 -20.45 16.09 6.35
CA GLY A 190 -19.26 16.65 5.72
C GLY A 190 -18.00 15.79 5.77
N ILE A 191 -18.17 14.46 5.82
CA ILE A 191 -17.06 13.50 5.84
C ILE A 191 -17.08 12.57 4.64
N ASN A 192 -15.93 11.95 4.40
CA ASN A 192 -15.72 10.92 3.40
C ASN A 192 -15.63 9.55 4.09
N TYR A 193 -16.37 8.55 3.60
CA TYR A 193 -16.39 7.19 4.17
C TYR A 193 -15.60 6.23 3.32
N TYR A 194 -14.84 5.36 3.99
CA TYR A 194 -14.16 4.25 3.33
C TYR A 194 -15.13 3.16 2.93
N ASN A 195 -14.96 2.67 1.70
CA ASN A 195 -15.59 1.45 1.23
C ASN A 195 -14.52 0.51 0.67
N VAL A 196 -14.70 -0.78 0.91
CA VAL A 196 -13.88 -1.82 0.29
C VAL A 196 -14.18 -1.90 -1.20
N CYS A 197 -13.13 -1.85 -1.99
CA CYS A 197 -13.11 -1.93 -3.43
C CYS A 197 -12.32 -3.16 -3.88
N LYS A 198 -12.69 -3.68 -5.04
CA LYS A 198 -12.00 -4.75 -5.75
C LYS A 198 -11.69 -4.28 -7.17
N ALA A 199 -10.47 -4.54 -7.62
CA ALA A 199 -10.12 -4.52 -9.02
C ALA A 199 -9.67 -5.92 -9.46
N GLU A 200 -9.96 -6.23 -10.70
CA GLU A 200 -9.53 -7.47 -11.33
C GLU A 200 -8.60 -7.12 -12.48
N ARG A 201 -7.65 -8.00 -12.74
CA ARG A 201 -6.75 -7.83 -13.86
C ARG A 201 -7.25 -8.61 -15.07
N GLY A 202 -7.31 -7.96 -16.22
CA GLY A 202 -7.64 -8.58 -17.50
C GLY A 202 -6.66 -8.10 -18.56
N ASN A 203 -6.18 -9.00 -19.42
CA ASN A 203 -5.20 -8.68 -20.48
C ASN A 203 -3.96 -7.91 -19.97
N ASN A 204 -3.42 -8.33 -18.81
CA ASN A 204 -2.26 -7.72 -18.14
C ASN A 204 -2.45 -6.27 -17.65
N THR A 205 -3.69 -5.75 -17.62
CA THR A 205 -4.01 -4.43 -17.09
C THR A 205 -5.09 -4.50 -16.03
N TRP A 206 -4.95 -3.65 -15.01
CA TRP A 206 -6.01 -3.48 -14.02
C TRP A 206 -7.25 -2.91 -14.70
N GLN A 207 -8.37 -3.59 -14.51
CA GLN A 207 -9.66 -3.07 -14.91
C GLN A 207 -10.15 -2.06 -13.89
N LYS A 208 -11.06 -1.19 -14.33
CA LYS A 208 -11.69 -0.19 -13.46
C LYS A 208 -12.24 -0.84 -12.19
N SER A 209 -11.77 -0.35 -11.04
CA SER A 209 -12.17 -0.84 -9.73
C SER A 209 -13.67 -0.65 -9.48
N LYS A 210 -14.23 -1.57 -8.69
CA LYS A 210 -15.63 -1.55 -8.26
C LYS A 210 -15.68 -1.62 -6.75
N THR A 211 -16.59 -0.85 -6.16
CA THR A 211 -16.92 -0.98 -4.74
C THR A 211 -17.67 -2.30 -4.53
N LEU A 212 -17.32 -3.06 -3.49
CA LEU A 212 -18.02 -4.29 -3.15
C LEU A 212 -19.49 -4.04 -2.75
N GLY A 213 -20.32 -5.08 -2.82
CA GLY A 213 -21.75 -5.00 -2.54
C GLY A 213 -22.10 -4.73 -1.07
N ARG A 214 -23.40 -4.64 -0.79
CA ARG A 214 -23.96 -4.29 0.53
C ARG A 214 -23.63 -5.26 1.66
N ASN A 215 -23.22 -6.48 1.31
CA ASN A 215 -22.74 -7.48 2.27
C ASN A 215 -21.50 -6.96 3.02
N ILE A 216 -20.65 -6.21 2.32
CA ILE A 216 -19.42 -5.62 2.85
C ILE A 216 -19.58 -4.13 3.11
N ASN A 217 -20.10 -3.35 2.16
CA ASN A 217 -20.13 -1.89 2.29
C ASN A 217 -21.49 -1.40 2.78
N SER A 218 -21.50 -0.59 3.84
CA SER A 218 -22.71 -0.08 4.48
C SER A 218 -22.76 1.46 4.46
N GLN A 219 -23.38 2.07 5.47
CA GLN A 219 -23.37 3.53 5.68
C GLN A 219 -22.25 3.98 6.63
N TYR A 220 -21.44 3.02 7.09
CA TYR A 220 -20.33 3.16 8.01
C TYR A 220 -19.01 3.06 7.24
N ASP A 221 -17.87 3.19 7.93
CA ASP A 221 -16.57 2.92 7.32
C ASP A 221 -16.35 1.42 7.25
N GLU A 222 -15.89 0.96 6.08
CA GLU A 222 -15.33 -0.35 5.89
C GLU A 222 -13.98 -0.26 5.18
N ILE A 223 -12.95 -0.79 5.85
CA ILE A 223 -11.56 -0.70 5.45
C ILE A 223 -10.98 -2.12 5.39
N VAL A 224 -10.25 -2.44 4.34
CA VAL A 224 -9.51 -3.71 4.23
C VAL A 224 -8.50 -3.81 5.37
N ALA A 225 -8.65 -4.83 6.20
CA ALA A 225 -7.73 -5.17 7.29
C ALA A 225 -6.71 -6.24 6.88
N GLY A 226 -6.96 -6.92 5.76
CA GLY A 226 -6.06 -7.90 5.15
C GLY A 226 -6.85 -9.00 4.46
N CYS A 227 -6.18 -10.07 4.06
CA CYS A 227 -6.82 -11.22 3.41
C CYS A 227 -5.97 -12.49 3.56
N SER A 228 -6.40 -13.58 2.92
CA SER A 228 -5.50 -14.70 2.61
C SER A 228 -4.70 -14.43 1.33
N PRO A 229 -3.67 -15.25 1.01
CA PRO A 229 -2.94 -15.19 -0.26
C PRO A 229 -3.79 -15.13 -1.53
N GLU A 230 -4.95 -15.78 -1.54
CA GLU A 230 -5.85 -15.80 -2.71
C GLU A 230 -6.89 -14.68 -2.67
N GLY A 231 -6.85 -13.81 -1.66
CA GLY A 231 -7.88 -12.80 -1.40
C GLY A 231 -9.15 -13.35 -0.74
N ASN A 232 -9.14 -14.59 -0.26
CA ASN A 232 -10.31 -15.27 0.33
C ASN A 232 -9.91 -16.19 1.50
N PRO A 233 -10.32 -15.91 2.75
CA PRO A 233 -11.21 -14.83 3.17
C PRO A 233 -10.61 -13.43 3.05
N LEU A 234 -11.49 -12.43 2.98
CA LEU A 234 -11.20 -11.01 3.12
C LEU A 234 -11.50 -10.60 4.57
N PHE A 235 -10.60 -9.85 5.19
CA PHE A 235 -10.77 -9.25 6.51
C PHE A 235 -11.06 -7.76 6.38
N VAL A 236 -12.06 -7.27 7.12
CA VAL A 236 -12.57 -5.91 7.00
C VAL A 236 -12.74 -5.31 8.38
N PHE A 237 -12.02 -4.23 8.67
CA PHE A 237 -12.38 -3.35 9.76
C PHE A 237 -13.68 -2.63 9.43
N HIS A 238 -14.55 -2.50 10.41
CA HIS A 238 -15.74 -1.66 10.29
C HIS A 238 -16.08 -0.94 11.59
N ASN A 239 -16.81 0.17 11.50
CA ASN A 239 -17.40 0.87 12.65
C ASN A 239 -18.95 0.80 12.67
N ARG A 240 -19.51 -0.28 12.10
CA ARG A 240 -20.96 -0.51 11.99
C ARG A 240 -21.66 -0.38 13.34
N LYS A 241 -22.63 0.54 13.41
CA LYS A 241 -23.44 0.84 14.61
C LYS A 241 -22.58 1.23 15.83
N GLY A 242 -21.42 1.85 15.59
CA GLY A 242 -20.49 2.26 16.65
C GLY A 242 -19.67 1.12 17.23
N ASN A 243 -19.66 -0.05 16.59
CA ASN A 243 -18.83 -1.18 16.98
C ASN A 243 -17.62 -1.26 16.04
N GLU A 244 -16.45 -0.93 16.57
CA GLU A 244 -15.15 -0.96 15.91
C GLU A 244 -14.51 -2.34 16.09
N LYS A 245 -14.43 -3.11 15.01
CA LYS A 245 -13.89 -4.47 15.01
C LYS A 245 -13.56 -4.96 13.60
N ILE A 246 -12.91 -6.11 13.53
CA ILE A 246 -12.61 -6.81 12.28
C ILE A 246 -13.59 -7.96 12.12
N GLY A 247 -14.28 -7.98 10.99
CA GLY A 247 -15.02 -9.13 10.50
C GLY A 247 -14.29 -9.80 9.33
N TYR A 248 -14.73 -10.99 8.96
CA TYR A 248 -14.27 -11.68 7.77
C TYR A 248 -15.43 -11.96 6.81
N SER A 249 -15.10 -12.14 5.54
CA SER A 249 -16.05 -12.56 4.51
C SER A 249 -15.41 -13.52 3.54
N VAL A 250 -16.20 -14.50 3.10
CA VAL A 250 -15.76 -15.58 2.22
C VAL A 250 -16.42 -15.41 0.85
N LEU A 251 -15.67 -15.70 -0.22
CA LEU A 251 -16.25 -15.79 -1.56
C LEU A 251 -17.11 -17.04 -1.70
N ASN A 252 -18.33 -16.86 -2.23
CA ASN A 252 -19.17 -17.96 -2.69
C ASN A 252 -18.84 -18.36 -4.15
N ASP A 253 -19.49 -19.43 -4.64
CA ASP A 253 -19.32 -19.95 -6.00
C ASP A 253 -19.65 -18.94 -7.12
N GLN A 254 -20.29 -17.82 -6.79
CA GLN A 254 -20.59 -16.72 -7.72
C GLN A 254 -19.58 -15.57 -7.63
N ASN A 255 -18.43 -15.77 -6.99
CA ASN A 255 -17.41 -14.75 -6.73
C ASN A 255 -17.94 -13.52 -5.98
N LYS A 256 -18.92 -13.72 -5.10
CA LYS A 256 -19.44 -12.67 -4.21
C LYS A 256 -19.04 -12.96 -2.77
N TYR A 257 -18.55 -11.94 -2.10
CA TYR A 257 -18.30 -11.94 -0.67
C TYR A 257 -19.62 -12.09 0.10
N SER A 258 -19.64 -13.00 1.09
CA SER A 258 -20.72 -13.15 2.06
C SER A 258 -20.90 -11.89 2.92
N ASP A 259 -21.95 -11.86 3.74
CA ASP A 259 -22.06 -10.86 4.81
C ASP A 259 -20.83 -10.96 5.74
N LEU A 260 -20.43 -9.82 6.32
CA LEU A 260 -19.34 -9.81 7.31
C LEU A 260 -19.74 -10.66 8.52
N GLU A 261 -18.96 -11.70 8.74
CA GLU A 261 -19.02 -12.56 9.91
C GLU A 261 -18.02 -12.08 10.96
N GLU A 262 -18.39 -12.27 12.22
CA GLU A 262 -17.58 -11.85 13.36
C GLU A 262 -16.71 -13.02 13.81
N PHE A 263 -15.50 -12.70 14.26
CA PHE A 263 -14.73 -13.67 15.02
C PHE A 263 -15.45 -14.01 16.34
N THR A 264 -15.36 -15.27 16.73
CA THR A 264 -15.89 -15.77 18.00
C THR A 264 -14.75 -16.18 18.92
N TYR A 265 -15.05 -16.36 20.20
CA TYR A 265 -14.09 -16.86 21.18
C TYR A 265 -13.41 -18.13 20.65
N PRO A 266 -12.07 -18.25 20.71
CA PRO A 266 -11.14 -17.42 21.49
C PRO A 266 -10.50 -16.24 20.76
N ILE A 267 -10.90 -15.93 19.52
CA ILE A 267 -10.41 -14.77 18.76
C ILE A 267 -11.25 -13.55 19.13
N ASP A 268 -10.88 -12.89 20.22
CA ASP A 268 -11.49 -11.65 20.73
C ASP A 268 -10.52 -10.48 20.51
N GLN A 269 -10.51 -9.93 19.29
CA GLN A 269 -9.64 -8.82 18.93
C GLN A 269 -10.11 -7.53 19.61
N LYS A 270 -9.20 -6.89 20.35
CA LYS A 270 -9.48 -5.63 21.05
C LYS A 270 -8.67 -4.51 20.42
N GLY A 271 -9.34 -3.39 20.16
CA GLY A 271 -8.80 -2.20 19.48
C GLY A 271 -9.05 -2.23 17.96
N GLY A 272 -9.22 -1.04 17.38
CA GLY A 272 -9.73 -0.83 16.02
C GLY A 272 -8.67 -0.79 14.91
N GLU A 273 -9.10 -0.81 13.64
CA GLU A 273 -8.29 -0.69 12.40
C GLU A 273 -7.03 -1.56 12.29
N PHE A 274 -6.99 -2.72 12.93
CA PHE A 274 -5.80 -3.56 12.91
C PHE A 274 -5.72 -4.55 11.76
N GLY A 275 -4.52 -5.07 11.51
CA GLY A 275 -4.27 -6.03 10.45
C GLY A 275 -4.64 -7.47 10.81
N THR A 276 -5.13 -8.23 9.84
CA THR A 276 -5.36 -9.68 9.97
C THR A 276 -4.96 -10.40 8.68
N TRP A 277 -4.27 -11.53 8.81
CA TRP A 277 -3.78 -12.34 7.71
C TRP A 277 -3.94 -13.82 8.00
N LEU A 278 -4.33 -14.59 6.99
CA LEU A 278 -4.42 -16.05 7.05
C LEU A 278 -3.30 -16.67 6.23
N SER A 279 -2.57 -17.63 6.79
CA SER A 279 -1.50 -18.35 6.08
C SER A 279 -2.00 -19.02 4.79
N GLN A 280 -1.07 -19.28 3.86
CA GLN A 280 -1.38 -19.98 2.61
C GLN A 280 -1.93 -21.40 2.84
N SER A 281 -1.47 -22.08 3.89
CA SER A 281 -1.96 -23.38 4.34
C SER A 281 -3.33 -23.29 5.04
N THR A 282 -3.86 -22.09 5.29
CA THR A 282 -5.14 -21.82 5.97
C THR A 282 -5.23 -22.34 7.40
N ASP A 283 -4.09 -22.61 8.02
CA ASP A 283 -3.95 -23.19 9.35
C ASP A 283 -3.51 -22.18 10.42
N THR A 284 -3.02 -21.01 10.03
CA THR A 284 -2.42 -20.02 10.94
C THR A 284 -3.01 -18.66 10.65
N LEU A 285 -3.80 -18.15 11.59
CA LEU A 285 -4.28 -16.78 11.58
C LEU A 285 -3.29 -15.92 12.36
N ILE A 286 -2.77 -14.87 11.75
CA ILE A 286 -1.96 -13.85 12.41
C ILE A 286 -2.75 -12.54 12.39
N PHE A 287 -2.83 -11.88 13.53
CA PHE A 287 -3.67 -10.70 13.69
C PHE A 287 -3.14 -9.80 14.80
N VAL A 288 -3.65 -8.60 14.88
CA VAL A 288 -3.18 -7.60 15.84
C VAL A 288 -4.28 -7.31 16.86
N SER A 289 -3.88 -7.09 18.11
CA SER A 289 -4.79 -6.75 19.20
C SER A 289 -4.05 -5.93 20.26
N ASP A 290 -4.81 -5.16 21.04
CA ASP A 290 -4.28 -4.45 22.21
C ASP A 290 -3.64 -5.43 23.20
N ASN A 291 -2.44 -5.09 23.67
CA ASN A 291 -1.75 -5.77 24.75
C ASN A 291 -2.14 -5.21 26.13
N SER A 292 -1.59 -5.77 27.21
CA SER A 292 -1.92 -5.35 28.58
C SER A 292 -1.46 -3.92 28.93
N GLU A 293 -0.57 -3.34 28.13
CA GLU A 293 -0.02 -1.99 28.33
C GLU A 293 -0.75 -0.92 27.50
N GLY A 294 -1.68 -1.33 26.62
CA GLY A 294 -2.49 -0.45 25.78
C GLY A 294 -1.86 -0.04 24.45
N ASN A 295 -0.74 -0.67 24.06
CA ASN A 295 -0.19 -0.68 22.70
C ASN A 295 -0.71 -1.91 21.93
N THR A 296 -0.35 -2.06 20.66
CA THR A 296 -0.75 -3.20 19.84
C THR A 296 0.35 -4.22 19.63
N ASP A 297 0.01 -5.50 19.81
CA ASP A 297 0.90 -6.64 19.57
C ASP A 297 0.36 -7.48 18.41
N ILE A 298 1.26 -8.18 17.72
CA ILE A 298 0.89 -9.23 16.78
C ILE A 298 0.72 -10.56 17.54
N PHE A 299 -0.42 -11.19 17.32
CA PHE A 299 -0.82 -12.49 17.85
C PHE A 299 -0.97 -13.50 16.71
N TYR A 300 -0.80 -14.78 17.03
CA TYR A 300 -1.15 -15.87 16.13
C TYR A 300 -2.09 -16.87 16.82
N SER A 301 -2.90 -17.53 16.01
CA SER A 301 -3.71 -18.68 16.41
C SER A 301 -3.65 -19.78 15.34
N ILE A 302 -3.64 -21.02 15.80
CA ILE A 302 -3.58 -22.22 14.95
C ILE A 302 -4.95 -22.86 14.86
N LYS A 303 -5.32 -23.28 13.66
CA LYS A 303 -6.53 -24.02 13.38
C LYS A 303 -6.43 -25.44 13.95
N LEU A 304 -7.41 -25.80 14.77
CA LEU A 304 -7.53 -27.08 15.43
C LEU A 304 -8.22 -28.12 14.52
N PRO A 305 -8.14 -29.43 14.83
CA PRO A 305 -8.76 -30.49 14.03
C PRO A 305 -10.29 -30.38 13.89
N ASP A 306 -10.96 -29.66 14.78
CA ASP A 306 -12.39 -29.37 14.71
C ASP A 306 -12.75 -28.25 13.72
N GLY A 307 -11.73 -27.60 13.12
CA GLY A 307 -11.87 -26.50 12.17
C GLY A 307 -11.85 -25.11 12.80
N ASN A 308 -11.87 -24.99 14.13
CA ASN A 308 -11.84 -23.70 14.84
C ASN A 308 -10.41 -23.23 15.10
N PHE A 309 -10.21 -21.93 15.29
CA PHE A 309 -8.94 -21.39 15.76
C PHE A 309 -8.79 -21.55 17.27
N GLY A 310 -7.60 -21.97 17.72
CA GLY A 310 -7.27 -22.11 19.13
C GLY A 310 -7.05 -20.79 19.87
N VAL A 311 -6.71 -20.86 21.15
CA VAL A 311 -6.44 -19.66 21.97
C VAL A 311 -5.25 -18.91 21.40
N PRO A 312 -5.38 -17.61 21.08
CA PRO A 312 -4.31 -16.83 20.47
C PRO A 312 -3.16 -16.59 21.45
N ARG A 313 -1.95 -16.43 20.90
CA ARG A 313 -0.73 -16.12 21.65
C ARG A 313 0.04 -15.01 20.94
N PRO A 314 0.75 -14.14 21.67
CA PRO A 314 1.67 -13.21 21.03
C PRO A 314 2.70 -13.99 20.23
N ILE A 315 3.12 -13.45 19.08
CA ILE A 315 4.16 -14.10 18.28
C ILE A 315 5.49 -14.13 19.06
N PRO A 316 6.26 -15.22 18.99
CA PRO A 316 7.53 -15.32 19.72
C PRO A 316 8.62 -14.50 19.04
N GLY A 317 9.54 -13.94 19.83
CA GLY A 317 10.73 -13.25 19.32
C GLY A 317 10.71 -11.74 19.55
N GLU A 318 11.35 -11.00 18.64
CA GLU A 318 11.65 -9.57 18.81
C GLU A 318 10.71 -8.63 18.03
N VAL A 319 9.64 -9.16 17.43
CA VAL A 319 8.72 -8.34 16.63
C VAL A 319 7.85 -7.46 17.53
N ASN A 320 7.17 -8.04 18.51
CA ASN A 320 6.36 -7.25 19.45
C ASN A 320 7.27 -6.45 20.38
N SER A 321 6.94 -5.17 20.58
CA SER A 321 7.77 -4.23 21.31
C SER A 321 6.97 -3.37 22.29
N LYS A 322 7.60 -2.35 22.88
CA LYS A 322 6.91 -1.33 23.72
C LYS A 322 6.12 -0.30 22.90
N TYR A 323 6.06 -0.49 21.60
CA TYR A 323 5.43 0.35 20.58
C TYR A 323 4.26 -0.41 19.94
N ASP A 324 3.67 0.15 18.88
CA ASP A 324 2.56 -0.47 18.17
C ASP A 324 3.08 -1.25 16.95
N GLU A 325 2.74 -2.53 16.87
CA GLU A 325 2.93 -3.36 15.68
C GLU A 325 1.58 -3.66 15.00
N ASN A 326 1.52 -3.56 13.66
CA ASN A 326 0.28 -3.67 12.90
C ASN A 326 0.47 -4.30 11.50
N PHE A 327 -0.62 -4.62 10.81
CA PHE A 327 -0.66 -5.14 9.42
C PHE A 327 0.30 -6.31 9.11
N PRO A 328 0.26 -7.41 9.88
CA PRO A 328 1.10 -8.57 9.63
C PRO A 328 0.72 -9.25 8.31
N VAL A 329 1.73 -9.61 7.51
CA VAL A 329 1.60 -10.40 6.27
C VAL A 329 2.67 -11.47 6.25
N LEU A 330 2.24 -12.74 6.22
CA LEU A 330 3.16 -13.88 6.09
C LEU A 330 3.41 -14.20 4.62
N VAL A 331 4.69 -14.24 4.26
CA VAL A 331 5.17 -14.65 2.94
C VAL A 331 6.19 -15.79 3.08
N ASP A 332 6.74 -16.26 1.97
CA ASP A 332 7.81 -17.26 1.97
C ASP A 332 7.44 -18.56 2.72
N ASN A 333 6.18 -19.01 2.53
CA ASN A 333 5.59 -20.13 3.27
C ASN A 333 5.67 -19.94 4.80
N GLY A 334 5.46 -18.72 5.27
CA GLY A 334 5.50 -18.36 6.70
C GLY A 334 6.90 -18.13 7.25
N LYS A 335 7.94 -18.06 6.41
CA LYS A 335 9.33 -17.83 6.86
C LYS A 335 9.70 -16.35 6.99
N ARG A 336 8.91 -15.45 6.42
CA ARG A 336 9.10 -14.01 6.54
C ARG A 336 7.78 -13.32 6.85
N LEU A 337 7.82 -12.40 7.79
CA LEU A 337 6.72 -11.57 8.24
C LEU A 337 7.01 -10.12 7.83
N TYR A 338 6.14 -9.53 7.02
CA TYR A 338 6.07 -8.07 6.85
C TYR A 338 5.04 -7.51 7.82
N PHE A 339 5.29 -6.30 8.33
CA PHE A 339 4.39 -5.60 9.24
C PHE A 339 4.75 -4.11 9.27
N SER A 340 3.89 -3.27 9.85
CA SER A 340 4.21 -1.87 10.16
C SER A 340 4.46 -1.68 11.65
N SER A 341 5.39 -0.80 12.03
CA SER A 341 5.64 -0.45 13.43
C SER A 341 6.01 1.02 13.58
N ASN A 342 5.67 1.62 14.73
CA ASN A 342 6.08 2.98 15.11
C ASN A 342 7.22 2.98 16.14
N ASN A 343 8.07 1.95 16.08
CA ASN A 343 9.18 1.76 17.02
C ASN A 343 10.33 2.75 16.86
N GLU A 344 11.35 2.61 17.73
CA GLU A 344 12.54 3.47 17.76
C GLU A 344 13.42 3.39 16.50
N TYR A 345 13.18 2.45 15.58
CA TYR A 345 13.87 2.32 14.30
C TYR A 345 13.07 2.91 13.12
N SER A 346 11.88 3.46 13.36
CA SER A 346 11.07 4.14 12.33
C SER A 346 11.67 5.49 11.95
N MET A 347 11.39 5.95 10.73
CA MET A 347 11.82 7.24 10.20
C MET A 347 10.70 8.28 10.17
N GLY A 348 9.44 7.87 10.38
CA GLY A 348 8.33 8.77 10.67
C GLY A 348 7.03 8.03 10.94
N GLY A 349 6.44 8.21 12.13
CA GLY A 349 5.19 7.54 12.48
C GLY A 349 5.30 6.01 12.36
N TYR A 350 4.40 5.39 11.60
CA TYR A 350 4.51 3.97 11.23
C TYR A 350 5.39 3.76 9.99
N ASP A 351 6.35 2.85 10.09
CA ASP A 351 7.20 2.40 8.99
C ASP A 351 6.93 0.92 8.70
N LEU A 352 7.20 0.46 7.47
CA LEU A 352 7.19 -0.94 7.08
C LEU A 352 8.49 -1.65 7.48
N PHE A 353 8.35 -2.82 8.09
CA PHE A 353 9.43 -3.70 8.52
C PHE A 353 9.25 -5.12 7.97
N TYR A 354 10.32 -5.89 7.99
CA TYR A 354 10.24 -7.35 7.95
C TYR A 354 11.00 -8.00 9.09
N SER A 355 10.63 -9.24 9.41
CA SER A 355 11.40 -10.14 10.26
C SER A 355 11.39 -11.54 9.68
N ASP A 356 12.50 -12.27 9.82
CA ASP A 356 12.66 -13.63 9.36
C ASP A 356 12.48 -14.63 10.52
N TRP A 357 11.82 -15.75 10.22
CA TRP A 357 11.64 -16.84 11.15
C TRP A 357 12.94 -17.61 11.36
N ASN A 358 13.36 -17.74 12.61
CA ASN A 358 14.51 -18.55 12.97
C ASN A 358 14.04 -19.96 13.37
N GLU A 359 14.40 -20.95 12.57
CA GLU A 359 14.03 -22.35 12.78
C GLU A 359 14.69 -23.00 14.00
N GLU A 360 15.86 -22.51 14.41
CA GLU A 360 16.60 -23.04 15.56
C GLU A 360 15.99 -22.54 16.88
N THR A 361 15.67 -21.25 16.96
CA THR A 361 15.10 -20.63 18.16
C THR A 361 13.58 -20.70 18.21
N LYS A 362 12.92 -21.05 17.09
CA LYS A 362 11.45 -21.03 16.92
C LYS A 362 10.86 -19.67 17.27
N SER A 363 11.48 -18.61 16.78
CA SER A 363 11.08 -17.22 17.04
C SER A 363 11.34 -16.31 15.85
N TRP A 364 10.63 -15.20 15.78
CA TRP A 364 10.94 -14.12 14.84
C TRP A 364 12.21 -13.38 15.26
N GLY A 365 13.08 -13.10 14.29
CA GLY A 365 14.30 -12.34 14.50
C GLY A 365 14.06 -10.84 14.70
N LYS A 366 15.15 -10.08 14.77
CA LYS A 366 15.12 -8.63 14.90
C LYS A 366 14.43 -7.98 13.68
N PRO A 367 13.45 -7.07 13.89
CA PRO A 367 12.85 -6.27 12.82
C PRO A 367 13.86 -5.48 12.00
N VAL A 368 13.69 -5.48 10.67
CA VAL A 368 14.48 -4.71 9.72
C VAL A 368 13.57 -3.73 8.97
N ASN A 369 13.85 -2.44 9.11
CA ASN A 369 13.15 -1.37 8.40
C ASN A 369 13.40 -1.49 6.88
N LEU A 370 12.35 -1.35 6.06
CA LEU A 370 12.47 -1.48 4.60
C LEU A 370 13.17 -0.29 3.91
N GLY A 371 13.36 0.81 4.63
CA GLY A 371 14.15 1.97 4.20
C GLY A 371 13.44 2.88 3.18
N TYR A 372 14.12 3.99 2.87
CA TYR A 372 13.63 5.02 1.96
C TYR A 372 13.93 4.64 0.49
N PRO A 373 13.03 4.90 -0.48
CA PRO A 373 11.78 5.65 -0.39
C PRO A 373 10.51 4.79 -0.23
N LEU A 374 10.63 3.54 0.25
CA LEU A 374 9.46 2.71 0.53
C LEU A 374 8.77 3.15 1.82
N ASN A 375 9.58 3.36 2.87
CA ASN A 375 9.21 4.20 4.00
C ASN A 375 9.57 5.65 3.71
N ASP A 376 8.77 6.56 4.24
CA ASP A 376 9.01 7.99 4.19
C ASP A 376 8.70 8.65 5.54
N VAL A 377 8.59 9.97 5.56
CA VAL A 377 8.33 10.73 6.80
C VAL A 377 6.86 10.67 7.24
N TYR A 378 6.00 9.96 6.51
CA TYR A 378 4.59 9.75 6.81
C TYR A 378 4.32 8.29 7.20
N ASP A 379 3.12 8.01 7.67
CA ASP A 379 2.76 6.63 7.99
C ASP A 379 2.71 5.71 6.75
N ASN A 380 3.41 4.59 6.81
CA ASN A 380 3.46 3.51 5.85
C ASN A 380 2.95 2.21 6.50
N TYR A 381 1.66 1.91 6.29
CA TYR A 381 0.96 0.83 7.01
C TYR A 381 1.04 -0.55 6.34
N THR A 382 0.77 -0.62 5.03
CA THR A 382 0.56 -1.90 4.35
C THR A 382 1.50 -2.10 3.19
N ILE A 383 2.03 -3.33 3.09
CA ILE A 383 2.74 -3.83 1.92
C ILE A 383 2.17 -5.19 1.54
N SER A 384 1.85 -5.39 0.26
CA SER A 384 1.37 -6.67 -0.25
C SER A 384 2.18 -7.07 -1.46
N MET A 385 2.70 -8.30 -1.47
CA MET A 385 3.52 -8.81 -2.56
C MET A 385 2.81 -10.00 -3.24
N PRO A 386 2.86 -10.10 -4.57
CA PRO A 386 2.55 -11.34 -5.25
C PRO A 386 3.70 -12.35 -5.08
N GLN A 387 3.51 -13.57 -5.57
CA GLN A 387 4.44 -14.68 -5.33
C GLN A 387 5.87 -14.43 -5.84
N ASN A 388 6.04 -13.67 -6.93
CA ASN A 388 7.35 -13.39 -7.53
C ASN A 388 8.23 -12.44 -6.71
N LYS A 389 7.65 -11.68 -5.75
CA LYS A 389 8.32 -10.70 -4.88
C LYS A 389 9.19 -9.64 -5.57
N ARG A 390 9.15 -9.58 -6.90
CA ARG A 390 9.82 -8.58 -7.75
C ARG A 390 9.23 -7.19 -7.54
N TYR A 391 7.98 -7.13 -7.09
CA TYR A 391 7.31 -5.89 -6.73
C TYR A 391 6.34 -6.09 -5.56
N ALA A 392 5.90 -4.97 -5.00
CA ALA A 392 4.84 -4.92 -4.00
C ALA A 392 3.78 -3.88 -4.39
N TYR A 393 2.67 -3.90 -3.68
CA TYR A 393 1.63 -2.88 -3.71
C TYR A 393 1.61 -2.16 -2.37
N VAL A 394 1.61 -0.83 -2.42
CA VAL A 394 1.56 0.05 -1.25
C VAL A 394 0.64 1.22 -1.51
N SER A 395 0.17 1.85 -0.43
CA SER A 395 -0.52 3.14 -0.48
C SER A 395 0.43 4.24 -0.02
N ALA A 396 0.62 5.28 -0.83
CA ALA A 396 1.61 6.33 -0.56
C ALA A 396 1.09 7.72 -0.96
N VAL A 397 1.70 8.75 -0.37
CA VAL A 397 1.51 10.16 -0.78
C VAL A 397 2.70 10.53 -1.66
N ARG A 398 2.49 10.80 -2.95
CA ARG A 398 3.56 11.24 -3.85
C ARG A 398 3.10 12.40 -4.74
N PRO A 399 4.01 13.30 -5.16
CA PRO A 399 3.66 14.49 -5.94
C PRO A 399 2.89 14.21 -7.24
N GLU A 400 3.13 13.06 -7.86
CA GLU A 400 2.48 12.62 -9.11
C GLU A 400 1.13 11.91 -8.90
N GLY A 401 0.68 11.74 -7.65
CA GLY A 401 -0.58 11.08 -7.31
C GLY A 401 -1.83 11.85 -7.75
N TYR A 402 -2.95 11.14 -7.85
CA TYR A 402 -4.27 11.69 -8.16
C TYR A 402 -4.96 12.29 -6.94
N GLY A 403 -4.76 11.68 -5.77
CA GLY A 403 -5.49 11.99 -4.55
C GLY A 403 -4.62 12.19 -3.32
N GLU A 404 -5.23 12.02 -2.15
CA GLU A 404 -4.58 12.20 -0.86
C GLU A 404 -3.64 11.04 -0.52
N ARG A 405 -3.96 9.84 -1.00
CA ARG A 405 -3.11 8.64 -1.02
C ARG A 405 -3.51 7.83 -2.24
N ASP A 406 -2.52 7.34 -2.96
CA ASP A 406 -2.71 6.53 -4.15
C ASP A 406 -2.09 5.15 -3.93
N ILE A 407 -2.60 4.15 -4.65
CA ILE A 407 -1.99 2.82 -4.73
C ILE A 407 -0.93 2.82 -5.83
N TYR A 408 0.25 2.32 -5.45
CA TYR A 408 1.41 2.15 -6.32
C TYR A 408 1.84 0.70 -6.36
N LYS A 409 2.30 0.27 -7.53
CA LYS A 409 3.20 -0.87 -7.67
C LYS A 409 4.63 -0.38 -7.45
N VAL A 410 5.35 -1.00 -6.52
CA VAL A 410 6.76 -0.70 -6.22
C VAL A 410 7.61 -1.82 -6.79
N LEU A 411 8.43 -1.51 -7.80
CA LEU A 411 9.35 -2.45 -8.43
C LEU A 411 10.70 -2.42 -7.70
N PHE A 412 11.18 -3.59 -7.24
CA PHE A 412 12.51 -3.73 -6.63
C PHE A 412 13.55 -4.01 -7.71
N LYS A 413 14.40 -3.02 -8.02
CA LYS A 413 15.35 -3.10 -9.14
C LYS A 413 16.55 -4.01 -8.88
N THR A 414 16.87 -4.25 -7.62
CA THR A 414 17.96 -5.14 -7.19
C THR A 414 17.61 -6.62 -7.22
N GLN A 415 16.32 -6.98 -7.24
CA GLN A 415 15.89 -8.37 -7.36
C GLN A 415 15.76 -8.73 -8.82
N SER A 416 16.57 -9.63 -9.38
CA SER A 416 16.41 -10.09 -10.78
C SER A 416 15.01 -10.65 -11.03
N PRO A 417 14.44 -10.45 -12.23
CA PRO A 417 13.12 -10.99 -12.52
C PRO A 417 13.22 -12.50 -12.77
N ASP A 418 12.16 -13.24 -12.42
CA ASP A 418 12.07 -14.64 -12.82
C ASP A 418 11.97 -14.77 -14.35
N HIS A 419 12.54 -15.85 -14.87
CA HIS A 419 12.41 -16.17 -16.29
C HIS A 419 11.01 -16.75 -16.55
N LEU A 420 10.30 -16.18 -17.53
CA LEU A 420 9.11 -16.81 -18.08
C LEU A 420 9.54 -17.95 -19.02
N ILE A 421 8.98 -19.14 -18.79
CA ILE A 421 9.16 -20.28 -19.69
C ILE A 421 8.02 -20.29 -20.73
N LEU A 422 8.36 -20.09 -22.01
CA LEU A 422 7.42 -20.25 -23.11
C LEU A 422 7.62 -21.60 -23.81
N ARG A 423 6.53 -22.34 -24.01
CA ARG A 423 6.45 -23.47 -24.94
C ARG A 423 6.00 -22.93 -26.29
N CYS A 424 6.97 -22.72 -27.17
CA CYS A 424 6.72 -22.10 -28.45
C CYS A 424 6.40 -23.15 -29.51
N SER A 425 5.37 -22.90 -30.31
CA SER A 425 5.05 -23.65 -31.53
C SER A 425 5.07 -22.71 -32.72
N THR A 426 5.64 -23.13 -33.84
CA THR A 426 5.74 -22.31 -35.06
C THR A 426 4.96 -22.96 -36.19
N PHE A 427 4.25 -22.14 -36.96
CA PHE A 427 3.42 -22.55 -38.09
C PHE A 427 3.69 -21.69 -39.33
N PHE A 428 3.50 -22.26 -40.53
CA PHE A 428 3.39 -21.49 -41.77
C PHE A 428 1.91 -21.29 -42.12
N GLU A 429 1.55 -20.06 -42.47
CA GLU A 429 0.26 -19.76 -43.06
C GLU A 429 0.17 -20.26 -44.51
N THR A 430 -1.00 -20.74 -44.89
CA THR A 430 -1.34 -21.28 -46.21
C THR A 430 -2.76 -20.83 -46.58
N ASP A 431 -3.15 -21.02 -47.84
CA ASP A 431 -4.49 -20.63 -48.31
C ASP A 431 -5.62 -21.39 -47.60
N THR A 432 -5.33 -22.55 -46.99
CA THR A 432 -6.31 -23.42 -46.30
C THR A 432 -6.16 -23.45 -44.78
N GLY A 433 -5.30 -22.59 -44.20
CA GLY A 433 -5.04 -22.55 -42.75
C GLY A 433 -3.55 -22.52 -42.42
N VAL A 434 -3.13 -23.21 -41.35
CA VAL A 434 -1.73 -23.25 -40.92
C VAL A 434 -1.16 -24.66 -40.94
N ILE A 435 0.13 -24.80 -41.28
CA ILE A 435 0.85 -26.07 -41.29
C ILE A 435 2.10 -26.01 -40.42
N VAL A 436 2.52 -27.16 -39.88
CA VAL A 436 3.80 -27.27 -39.17
C VAL A 436 4.95 -27.28 -40.19
N PRO A 437 5.93 -26.37 -40.08
CA PRO A 437 7.13 -26.38 -40.91
C PRO A 437 7.91 -27.69 -40.76
N LYS A 438 8.21 -28.36 -41.89
CA LYS A 438 9.09 -29.53 -41.94
C LYS A 438 10.47 -29.18 -42.49
N ILE A 439 11.06 -28.10 -41.96
CA ILE A 439 12.38 -27.60 -42.35
C ILE A 439 13.21 -27.29 -41.11
N ILE A 440 14.54 -27.23 -41.26
CA ILE A 440 15.43 -26.86 -40.17
C ILE A 440 15.32 -25.36 -39.89
N MET A 441 14.86 -25.02 -38.70
CA MET A 441 14.70 -23.62 -38.30
C MET A 441 15.45 -23.29 -37.02
N ARG A 442 15.81 -22.02 -36.90
CA ARG A 442 16.30 -21.41 -35.67
C ARG A 442 15.46 -20.18 -35.34
N ALA A 443 15.22 -19.94 -34.05
CA ALA A 443 14.74 -18.67 -33.55
C ALA A 443 15.91 -17.91 -32.91
N GLU A 444 16.04 -16.63 -33.21
CA GLU A 444 16.97 -15.71 -32.58
C GLU A 444 16.19 -14.65 -31.82
N LEU A 445 16.47 -14.52 -30.53
CA LEU A 445 15.82 -13.55 -29.66
C LEU A 445 16.79 -12.40 -29.37
N LYS A 446 16.33 -11.17 -29.60
CA LYS A 446 17.11 -9.95 -29.46
C LYS A 446 16.39 -8.95 -28.56
N ASP A 447 17.09 -8.43 -27.56
CA ASP A 447 16.55 -7.41 -26.67
C ASP A 447 16.48 -6.05 -27.37
N LEU A 448 15.34 -5.37 -27.29
CA LEU A 448 15.12 -4.11 -28.01
C LEU A 448 15.87 -2.93 -27.39
N LYS A 449 16.21 -2.99 -26.10
CA LYS A 449 16.86 -1.89 -25.39
C LYS A 449 18.38 -1.89 -25.62
N SER A 450 19.01 -3.04 -25.43
CA SER A 450 20.46 -3.25 -25.59
C SER A 450 20.86 -3.55 -27.03
N ASN A 451 19.91 -3.99 -27.86
CA ASN A 451 20.16 -4.49 -29.20
C ASN A 451 21.07 -5.75 -29.21
N GLU A 452 21.18 -6.45 -28.08
CA GLU A 452 21.98 -7.68 -27.94
C GLU A 452 21.14 -8.93 -28.25
N ILE A 453 21.81 -9.96 -28.78
CA ILE A 453 21.21 -11.27 -29.00
C ILE A 453 21.29 -12.03 -27.69
N ILE A 454 20.13 -12.25 -27.07
CA ILE A 454 20.03 -12.89 -25.76
C ILE A 454 19.85 -14.41 -25.85
N GLY A 455 19.45 -14.94 -27.01
CA GLY A 455 19.33 -16.38 -27.18
C GLY A 455 19.15 -16.85 -28.62
N ARG A 456 19.60 -18.08 -28.88
CA ARG A 456 19.40 -18.78 -30.16
C ARG A 456 18.87 -20.17 -29.89
N TYR A 457 17.75 -20.51 -30.51
CA TYR A 457 16.97 -21.71 -30.21
C TYR A 457 16.80 -22.53 -31.48
N LYS A 458 17.20 -23.80 -31.43
CA LYS A 458 16.92 -24.74 -32.52
C LYS A 458 15.50 -25.27 -32.36
N LEU A 459 14.73 -25.25 -33.43
CA LEU A 459 13.38 -25.82 -33.45
C LEU A 459 13.45 -27.32 -33.75
N SER A 460 12.56 -28.10 -33.15
CA SER A 460 12.32 -29.49 -33.55
C SER A 460 11.89 -29.55 -35.01
N THR A 461 12.51 -30.42 -35.81
CA THR A 461 12.20 -30.56 -37.25
C THR A 461 10.80 -31.12 -37.52
N ASP A 462 10.28 -31.90 -36.59
CA ASP A 462 9.03 -32.64 -36.80
C ASP A 462 7.81 -31.88 -36.28
N SER A 463 8.02 -31.04 -35.27
CA SER A 463 6.96 -30.31 -34.57
C SER A 463 7.09 -28.79 -34.64
N ALA A 464 8.23 -28.26 -35.12
CA ALA A 464 8.59 -26.85 -35.09
C ALA A 464 8.46 -26.19 -33.70
N LYS A 465 8.63 -27.00 -32.63
CA LYS A 465 8.56 -26.53 -31.24
C LYS A 465 9.93 -26.18 -30.69
N PHE A 466 9.95 -25.25 -29.75
CA PHE A 466 11.12 -24.88 -28.94
C PHE A 466 10.68 -24.32 -27.59
N VAL A 467 11.61 -24.24 -26.65
CA VAL A 467 11.39 -23.64 -25.32
C VAL A 467 12.22 -22.37 -25.21
N LEU A 468 11.60 -21.29 -24.76
CA LEU A 468 12.23 -20.01 -24.47
C LEU A 468 12.21 -19.78 -22.96
N ALA A 469 13.34 -19.44 -22.37
CA ALA A 469 13.40 -18.86 -21.02
C ALA A 469 13.80 -17.40 -21.18
N VAL A 470 12.94 -16.47 -20.78
CA VAL A 470 13.12 -15.05 -21.06
C VAL A 470 12.64 -14.20 -19.89
N GLU A 471 13.40 -13.16 -19.56
CA GLU A 471 13.00 -12.18 -18.57
C GLU A 471 11.89 -11.26 -19.10
N PRO A 472 11.16 -10.55 -18.24
CA PRO A 472 10.35 -9.42 -18.65
C PRO A 472 11.10 -8.39 -19.48
N GLY A 473 10.46 -7.94 -20.56
CA GLY A 473 11.09 -7.01 -21.48
C GLY A 473 10.38 -6.93 -22.82
N LYS A 474 11.00 -6.17 -23.73
CA LYS A 474 10.55 -6.08 -25.11
C LYS A 474 11.65 -6.61 -26.01
N TYR A 475 11.29 -7.56 -26.86
CA TYR A 475 12.22 -8.30 -27.70
C TYR A 475 11.74 -8.31 -29.14
N THR A 476 12.65 -8.62 -30.05
CA THR A 476 12.30 -9.16 -31.36
C THR A 476 12.71 -10.60 -31.43
N ILE A 477 11.84 -11.45 -31.97
CA ILE A 477 12.15 -12.84 -32.30
C ILE A 477 12.15 -13.02 -33.82
N ALA A 478 13.29 -13.43 -34.35
CA ALA A 478 13.50 -13.71 -35.76
C ALA A 478 13.58 -15.22 -35.99
N PHE A 479 12.88 -15.72 -37.00
CA PHE A 479 12.95 -17.09 -37.45
C PHE A 479 13.82 -17.18 -38.69
N LEU A 480 14.77 -18.11 -38.68
CA LEU A 480 15.75 -18.31 -39.73
C LEU A 480 15.69 -19.74 -40.28
N SER A 481 15.83 -19.86 -41.60
CA SER A 481 16.08 -21.12 -42.31
C SER A 481 17.37 -20.97 -43.11
N ASP A 482 18.29 -21.94 -43.01
CA ASP A 482 19.61 -21.90 -43.67
C ASP A 482 20.38 -20.58 -43.47
N GLY A 483 20.24 -19.98 -42.28
CA GLY A 483 20.89 -18.72 -41.91
C GLY A 483 20.23 -17.46 -42.48
N LYS A 484 19.13 -17.57 -43.24
CA LYS A 484 18.35 -16.43 -43.74
C LYS A 484 17.12 -16.19 -42.89
N GLU A 485 16.89 -14.93 -42.50
CA GLU A 485 15.64 -14.51 -41.85
C GLU A 485 14.45 -14.71 -42.79
N ILE A 486 13.44 -15.43 -42.31
CA ILE A 486 12.20 -15.70 -43.05
C ILE A 486 11.00 -15.00 -42.41
N TYR A 487 11.08 -14.66 -41.13
CA TYR A 487 10.05 -13.93 -40.39
C TYR A 487 10.65 -13.27 -39.16
N LYS A 488 10.11 -12.13 -38.76
CA LYS A 488 10.48 -11.43 -37.55
C LYS A 488 9.24 -10.78 -36.95
N THR A 489 9.12 -10.84 -35.64
CA THR A 489 8.02 -10.21 -34.91
C THR A 489 8.46 -9.72 -33.54
N ASP A 490 7.70 -8.80 -32.98
CA ASP A 490 7.91 -8.31 -31.63
C ASP A 490 7.37 -9.31 -30.61
N LEU A 491 8.12 -9.49 -29.54
CA LEU A 491 7.76 -10.32 -28.40
C LEU A 491 7.86 -9.46 -27.14
N VAL A 492 6.72 -9.15 -26.55
CA VAL A 492 6.65 -8.44 -25.26
C VAL A 492 6.42 -9.47 -24.17
N ILE A 493 7.31 -9.50 -23.19
CA ILE A 493 7.22 -10.32 -21.99
C ILE A 493 6.82 -9.39 -20.84
N PRO A 494 5.58 -9.45 -20.35
CA PRO A 494 5.16 -8.64 -19.22
C PRO A 494 5.97 -8.97 -17.96
N GLU A 495 6.30 -7.94 -17.16
CA GLU A 495 6.87 -8.03 -15.79
C GLU A 495 6.11 -8.96 -14.84
N MET A 496 4.88 -9.33 -15.22
CA MET A 496 3.89 -9.94 -14.36
C MET A 496 3.51 -11.35 -14.82
N THR A 497 4.16 -11.88 -15.87
CA THR A 497 3.88 -13.24 -16.32
C THR A 497 4.59 -14.21 -15.40
N TYR A 498 3.93 -14.52 -14.28
CA TYR A 498 4.27 -15.69 -13.52
C TYR A 498 3.24 -16.77 -13.80
N SER A 499 3.74 -17.88 -14.30
CA SER A 499 3.03 -19.14 -14.29
C SER A 499 4.04 -20.15 -13.76
N THR A 500 3.67 -20.92 -12.74
CA THR A 500 4.41 -22.11 -12.32
C THR A 500 4.54 -23.11 -13.48
N GLU A 501 3.65 -22.99 -14.47
CA GLU A 501 3.65 -23.79 -15.69
C GLU A 501 4.14 -23.00 -16.90
N PRO A 502 4.82 -23.65 -17.86
CA PRO A 502 5.20 -22.98 -19.10
C PRO A 502 3.98 -22.48 -19.89
N VAL A 503 4.06 -21.24 -20.38
CA VAL A 503 3.00 -20.61 -21.18
C VAL A 503 3.15 -21.01 -22.64
N ASN A 504 2.06 -21.44 -23.29
CA ASN A 504 2.10 -21.75 -24.72
C ASN A 504 2.12 -20.46 -25.55
N ARG A 505 3.00 -20.40 -26.55
CA ARG A 505 3.09 -19.29 -27.49
C ARG A 505 3.12 -19.82 -28.91
N GLU A 506 2.25 -19.32 -29.76
CA GLU A 506 2.21 -19.69 -31.16
C GLU A 506 2.77 -18.55 -32.03
N PHE A 507 3.58 -18.93 -33.01
CA PHE A 507 4.12 -18.02 -34.02
C PHE A 507 3.64 -18.47 -35.38
N ILE A 508 2.83 -17.64 -36.03
CA ILE A 508 2.34 -17.88 -37.39
C ILE A 508 3.19 -17.03 -38.33
N ILE A 509 3.96 -17.71 -39.18
CA ILE A 509 4.78 -17.08 -40.21
C ILE A 509 3.89 -16.91 -41.46
N PRO A 510 3.63 -15.66 -41.89
CA PRO A 510 2.71 -15.39 -42.98
C PRO A 510 3.26 -15.89 -44.31
N LYS A 511 2.35 -16.25 -45.22
CA LYS A 511 2.70 -16.56 -46.61
C LYS A 511 3.27 -15.29 -47.24
N LYS A 512 4.46 -15.36 -47.86
CA LYS A 512 4.99 -14.22 -48.62
C LYS A 512 4.01 -13.87 -49.74
N GLU A 513 3.44 -12.68 -49.69
CA GLU A 513 2.74 -12.12 -50.85
C GLU A 513 3.76 -12.02 -51.99
N LYS A 514 3.43 -12.59 -53.14
CA LYS A 514 4.19 -12.30 -54.35
C LYS A 514 3.90 -10.84 -54.66
N ASN A 515 4.87 -9.96 -54.44
CA ASN A 515 4.85 -8.64 -55.07
C ASN A 515 4.72 -8.88 -56.58
N GLU A 516 3.61 -8.40 -57.15
CA GLU A 516 3.39 -8.38 -58.61
C GLU A 516 4.42 -7.52 -59.33
#